data_AF-A0A0B6YCA6-F1
#
_entry.id   AF-A0A0B6YCA6-F1
#
_cell.length_a   1.000
_cell.length_b   1.000
_cell.length_c   1.000
_cell.angle_alpha   90.00
_cell.angle_beta   90.00
_cell.angle_gamma   90.00
#
_symmetry.space_group_name_H-M   'P 1'
#
loop_
_entity.id
_entity.type
_entity.pdbx_description
1 polymer ?
#
loop_
_entity_poly.entity_id
_entity_poly.type
_entity_poly.pdbx_seq_one_letter_code
_entity_poly.pdbx_strand_id
1 'polypeptide(L)'
;MCMLCLLEFTLTLRRHHCRSCGRVVCFHCSENKAPLQYLQYEMARVCDSCFDKLRAEMTSEFERSQGRKVRHDLSLSEEDSSTSVPEETVGYSAGADDGERGGTTVSKHSSGLSLHSLLG
;
A
#
# COMPACT_ATOMS: atom_id res chain seq x y z
N MET A 1 -0.31 -26.60 -6.85
CA MET A 1 -0.37 -25.43 -7.74
C MET A 1 -0.80 -24.18 -6.97
N CYS A 2 -0.06 -23.08 -7.11
CA CYS A 2 -0.46 -21.73 -6.71
C CYS A 2 -1.67 -21.28 -7.53
N MET A 3 -2.72 -20.77 -6.88
CA MET A 3 -3.94 -20.34 -7.56
C MET A 3 -3.83 -19.01 -8.32
N LEU A 4 -2.67 -18.32 -8.26
CA LEU A 4 -2.45 -17.05 -8.97
C LEU A 4 -1.45 -17.18 -10.13
N CYS A 5 -0.27 -17.76 -9.88
CA CYS A 5 0.77 -17.90 -10.89
C CYS A 5 0.90 -19.33 -11.47
N LEU A 6 0.01 -20.25 -11.07
CA LEU A 6 -0.01 -21.66 -11.50
C LEU A 6 1.25 -22.47 -11.17
N LEU A 7 2.22 -21.90 -10.46
CA LEU A 7 3.45 -22.59 -10.08
C LEU A 7 3.16 -23.82 -9.19
N GLU A 8 3.76 -24.95 -9.52
CA GLU A 8 3.62 -26.18 -8.74
C GLU A 8 4.34 -26.08 -7.41
N PHE A 9 3.70 -26.59 -6.34
CA PHE A 9 4.32 -26.61 -5.02
C PHE A 9 5.30 -27.79 -4.94
N THR A 10 6.43 -27.57 -4.30
CA THR A 10 7.49 -28.57 -4.09
C THR A 10 7.81 -28.66 -2.60
N LEU A 11 8.75 -29.52 -2.20
CA LEU A 11 9.18 -29.60 -0.79
C LEU A 11 9.78 -28.28 -0.28
N THR A 12 10.42 -27.51 -1.16
CA THR A 12 10.99 -26.19 -0.84
C THR A 12 10.00 -25.05 -1.07
N LEU A 13 9.10 -25.16 -2.06
CA LEU A 13 8.04 -24.19 -2.31
C LEU A 13 6.77 -24.55 -1.55
N ARG A 14 6.65 -24.02 -0.33
CA ARG A 14 5.53 -24.31 0.57
C ARG A 14 4.24 -23.61 0.16
N ARG A 15 3.12 -24.21 0.57
CA ARG A 15 1.76 -23.67 0.42
C ARG A 15 1.52 -22.57 1.46
N HIS A 16 0.94 -21.46 1.02
CA HIS A 16 0.42 -20.40 1.88
C HIS A 16 -1.06 -20.18 1.59
N HIS A 17 -1.80 -19.64 2.55
CA HIS A 17 -3.20 -19.26 2.35
C HIS A 17 -3.33 -17.74 2.39
N CYS A 18 -4.08 -17.15 1.47
CA CYS A 18 -4.54 -15.78 1.65
C CYS A 18 -5.61 -15.78 2.75
N ARG A 19 -5.41 -14.98 3.81
CA ARG A 19 -6.40 -14.91 4.90
C ARG A 19 -7.66 -14.16 4.48
N SER A 20 -7.57 -13.23 3.53
CA SER A 20 -8.75 -12.51 3.02
C SER A 20 -9.65 -13.38 2.13
N CYS A 21 -9.10 -14.15 1.18
CA CYS A 21 -9.89 -14.89 0.18
C CYS A 21 -9.74 -16.43 0.22
N GLY A 22 -8.93 -16.99 1.12
CA GLY A 22 -8.77 -18.44 1.32
C GLY A 22 -7.93 -19.18 0.28
N ARG A 23 -7.58 -18.55 -0.85
CA ARG A 23 -6.80 -19.20 -1.93
C ARG A 23 -5.45 -19.72 -1.45
N VAL A 24 -5.04 -20.88 -1.98
CA VAL A 24 -3.70 -21.44 -1.79
C VAL A 24 -2.73 -20.78 -2.77
N VAL A 25 -1.69 -20.13 -2.25
CA VAL A 25 -0.76 -19.27 -2.97
C VAL A 25 0.68 -19.56 -2.59
N CYS A 26 1.63 -19.24 -3.46
CA CYS A 26 3.06 -19.30 -3.15
C CYS A 26 3.52 -18.07 -2.35
N PHE A 27 4.77 -18.08 -1.92
CA PHE A 27 5.36 -16.97 -1.16
C PHE A 27 5.29 -15.65 -1.94
N HIS A 28 5.73 -15.64 -3.22
CA HIS A 28 5.74 -14.46 -4.10
C HIS A 28 4.34 -13.84 -4.28
N CYS A 29 3.33 -14.66 -4.52
CA CYS A 29 1.95 -14.20 -4.70
C CYS A 29 1.26 -13.74 -3.41
N SER A 30 1.98 -13.71 -2.28
CA SER A 30 1.44 -13.35 -0.98
C SER A 30 2.45 -12.71 -0.04
N GLU A 31 3.39 -11.92 -0.57
CA GLU A 31 4.43 -11.26 0.23
C GLU A 31 3.84 -10.21 1.18
N ASN A 32 2.67 -9.68 0.83
CA ASN A 32 2.00 -8.62 1.55
C ASN A 32 1.22 -9.12 2.78
N LYS A 33 1.10 -8.23 3.77
CA LYS A 33 0.19 -8.37 4.91
C LYS A 33 -0.76 -7.18 4.97
N ALA A 34 -2.01 -7.41 5.34
CA ALA A 34 -3.01 -6.37 5.55
C ALA A 34 -3.79 -6.63 6.84
N PRO A 35 -4.28 -5.58 7.51
CA PRO A 35 -5.13 -5.73 8.68
C PRO A 35 -6.52 -6.22 8.25
N LEU A 36 -7.03 -7.26 8.91
CA LEU A 36 -8.33 -7.85 8.59
C LEU A 36 -9.33 -7.59 9.71
N GLN A 37 -10.49 -7.03 9.37
CA GLN A 37 -11.53 -6.64 10.34
C GLN A 37 -11.96 -7.80 11.23
N TYR A 38 -12.17 -8.99 10.65
CA TYR A 38 -12.58 -10.19 11.40
C TYR A 38 -11.47 -10.76 12.30
N LEU A 39 -10.22 -10.29 12.15
CA LEU A 39 -9.09 -10.55 13.05
C LEU A 39 -8.78 -9.34 13.93
N GLN A 40 -9.77 -8.48 14.22
CA GLN A 40 -9.57 -7.27 15.03
C GLN A 40 -8.47 -6.37 14.47
N TYR A 41 -8.37 -6.27 13.14
CA TYR A 41 -7.35 -5.50 12.42
C TYR A 41 -5.90 -6.00 12.60
N GLU A 42 -5.70 -7.25 13.02
CA GLU A 42 -4.38 -7.88 13.05
C GLU A 42 -3.79 -8.07 11.64
N MET A 43 -2.47 -7.88 11.51
CA MET A 43 -1.77 -7.96 10.23
C MET A 43 -1.60 -9.41 9.73
N ALA A 44 -2.40 -9.80 8.75
CA ALA A 44 -2.43 -11.16 8.22
C ALA A 44 -1.93 -11.24 6.77
N ARG A 45 -1.32 -12.38 6.41
CA ARG A 45 -0.85 -12.65 5.03
C ARG A 45 -2.03 -12.64 4.05
N VAL A 46 -1.90 -11.86 2.99
CA VAL A 46 -2.89 -11.77 1.91
C VAL A 46 -2.20 -11.91 0.55
N CYS A 47 -2.94 -12.30 -0.48
CA CYS A 47 -2.42 -12.22 -1.84
C CYS A 47 -2.47 -10.80 -2.37
N ASP A 48 -1.72 -10.52 -3.44
CA ASP A 48 -1.56 -9.19 -4.02
C ASP A 48 -2.92 -8.58 -4.40
N SER A 49 -3.78 -9.36 -5.08
CA SER A 49 -5.14 -8.91 -5.42
C SER A 49 -6.02 -8.55 -4.22
N CYS A 50 -5.80 -9.16 -3.05
CA CYS A 50 -6.53 -8.82 -1.81
C CYS A 50 -5.90 -7.61 -1.13
N PHE A 51 -4.57 -7.50 -1.18
CA PHE A 51 -3.85 -6.36 -0.63
C PHE A 51 -4.25 -5.05 -1.31
N ASP A 52 -4.33 -5.03 -2.64
CA ASP A 52 -4.72 -3.83 -3.39
C ASP A 52 -6.16 -3.41 -3.08
N LYS A 53 -7.08 -4.38 -2.97
CA LYS A 53 -8.49 -4.12 -2.60
C LYS A 53 -8.60 -3.53 -1.20
N LEU A 54 -7.96 -4.16 -0.21
CA LEU A 54 -8.00 -3.68 1.17
C LEU A 54 -7.36 -2.29 1.31
N ARG A 55 -6.30 -2.01 0.54
CA ARG A 55 -5.68 -0.68 0.49
C ARG A 55 -6.63 0.38 -0.10
N ALA A 56 -7.32 0.06 -1.20
CA ALA A 56 -8.29 0.97 -1.82
C ALA A 56 -9.50 1.25 -0.92
N GLU A 57 -9.97 0.24 -0.18
CA GLU A 57 -11.04 0.40 0.81
C GLU A 57 -10.64 1.42 1.89
N MET A 58 -9.41 1.31 2.43
CA MET A 58 -8.90 2.27 3.43
C MET A 58 -8.79 3.70 2.91
N THR A 59 -8.36 3.89 1.67
CA THR A 59 -8.27 5.24 1.09
C THR A 59 -9.66 5.85 0.89
N SER A 60 -10.63 5.06 0.44
CA SER A 60 -12.01 5.53 0.23
C SER A 60 -12.71 5.93 1.55
N GLU A 61 -12.39 5.24 2.64
CA GLU A 61 -12.98 5.51 3.96
C GLU A 61 -12.45 6.83 4.54
N PHE A 62 -11.17 7.14 4.29
CA PHE A 62 -10.58 8.43 4.64
C PHE A 62 -11.27 9.58 3.89
N GLU A 63 -11.44 9.46 2.58
CA GLU A 63 -12.14 10.48 1.77
C GLU A 63 -13.58 10.70 2.26
N ARG A 64 -14.32 9.62 2.56
CA ARG A 64 -15.69 9.73 3.08
C ARG A 64 -15.75 10.42 4.44
N SER A 65 -14.75 10.21 5.30
CA SER A 65 -14.66 10.87 6.60
C SER A 65 -14.30 12.37 6.48
N GLN A 66 -13.56 12.75 5.44
CA GLN A 66 -13.12 14.13 5.18
C GLN A 66 -14.16 14.96 4.40
N GLY A 67 -15.03 14.31 3.62
CA GLY A 67 -16.06 14.95 2.78
C GLY A 67 -17.21 15.66 3.52
N ARG A 68 -17.22 15.70 4.86
CA ARG A 68 -18.27 16.39 5.66
C ARG A 68 -17.97 17.87 5.94
N LYS A 69 -16.88 18.45 5.42
CA LYS A 69 -16.54 19.87 5.60
C LYS A 69 -16.12 20.58 4.30
N VAL A 70 -17.06 20.76 3.36
CA VAL A 70 -17.06 21.96 2.50
C VAL A 70 -18.51 22.43 2.31
N ARG A 71 -19.07 22.98 3.39
CA ARG A 71 -19.99 24.12 3.26
C ARG A 71 -19.14 25.36 3.50
N HIS A 72 -18.37 25.76 2.51
CA HIS A 72 -18.01 27.16 2.40
C HIS A 72 -18.59 27.63 1.07
N ASP A 73 -19.78 28.20 1.22
CA ASP A 73 -20.26 29.29 0.39
C ASP A 73 -19.10 30.22 0.02
N LEU A 74 -18.71 30.18 -1.24
CA LEU A 74 -17.97 31.25 -1.91
C LEU A 74 -18.52 31.28 -3.33
N SER A 75 -19.72 31.84 -3.46
CA SER A 75 -20.11 32.53 -4.67
C SER A 75 -19.08 33.64 -4.95
N LEU A 76 -18.16 33.42 -5.87
CA LEU A 76 -17.47 34.51 -6.54
C LEU A 76 -17.78 34.39 -8.02
N SER A 77 -18.48 35.42 -8.46
CA SER A 77 -19.10 35.68 -9.75
C SER A 77 -18.13 35.55 -10.91
N GLU A 78 -18.66 34.98 -11.97
CA GLU A 78 -18.23 35.15 -13.36
C GLU A 78 -18.10 36.64 -13.66
N GLU A 79 -16.91 37.12 -14.05
CA GLU A 79 -16.77 38.35 -14.84
C GLU A 79 -15.69 38.16 -15.92
N ASP A 80 -16.11 38.55 -17.11
CA ASP A 80 -15.56 38.42 -18.46
C ASP A 80 -14.31 39.29 -18.68
N SER A 81 -13.36 38.83 -19.52
CA SER A 81 -12.67 39.71 -20.47
C SER A 81 -11.77 38.90 -21.42
N SER A 82 -12.23 38.78 -22.65
CA SER A 82 -11.49 38.32 -23.83
C SER A 82 -10.21 39.12 -24.10
N THR A 83 -9.12 38.45 -24.52
CA THR A 83 -8.24 38.97 -25.60
C THR A 83 -7.34 37.87 -26.19
N SER A 84 -7.65 37.51 -27.44
CA SER A 84 -6.78 37.17 -28.59
C SER A 84 -5.45 36.40 -28.39
N VAL A 85 -5.40 35.23 -29.05
CA VAL A 85 -4.23 34.43 -29.50
C VAL A 85 -3.38 35.21 -30.54
N PRO A 86 -2.08 34.89 -30.76
CA PRO A 86 -1.74 33.83 -31.72
C PRO A 86 -0.55 32.92 -31.36
N GLU A 87 -0.49 31.82 -32.12
CA GLU A 87 0.49 30.73 -32.16
C GLU A 87 1.96 31.17 -32.31
N GLU A 88 2.90 30.40 -31.77
CA GLU A 88 3.89 29.67 -32.59
C GLU A 88 4.77 28.69 -31.77
N THR A 89 4.69 27.42 -32.19
CA THR A 89 5.77 26.47 -32.53
C THR A 89 6.97 26.20 -31.58
N VAL A 90 7.01 24.91 -31.20
CA VAL A 90 8.14 23.98 -30.92
C VAL A 90 9.05 24.15 -29.69
N GLY A 91 9.15 23.06 -28.93
CA GLY A 91 10.31 22.76 -28.08
C GLY A 91 10.03 21.70 -27.01
N TYR A 92 10.01 20.42 -27.38
CA TYR A 92 10.20 19.35 -26.38
C TYR A 92 11.69 19.27 -26.05
N SER A 93 12.05 19.46 -24.79
CA SER A 93 13.42 19.28 -24.32
C SER A 93 13.42 18.52 -22.99
N ALA A 94 14.30 17.51 -22.94
CA ALA A 94 15.01 16.90 -21.81
C ALA A 94 14.22 16.58 -20.52
N GLY A 95 14.25 15.39 -19.94
CA GLY A 95 15.43 14.61 -19.57
C GLY A 95 15.46 14.42 -18.03
N ALA A 96 16.13 13.35 -17.59
CA ALA A 96 16.51 12.99 -16.20
C ALA A 96 15.45 12.31 -15.30
N ASP A 97 15.48 10.98 -15.35
CA ASP A 97 15.20 10.03 -14.26
C ASP A 97 16.30 10.16 -13.20
N ASP A 98 15.95 10.55 -11.97
CA ASP A 98 16.77 10.35 -10.76
C ASP A 98 15.89 10.60 -9.51
N GLY A 99 15.73 9.61 -8.64
CA GLY A 99 14.88 9.74 -7.45
C GLY A 99 14.93 8.56 -6.48
N GLU A 100 16.04 8.46 -5.76
CA GLU A 100 16.39 7.48 -4.72
C GLU A 100 15.28 7.12 -3.72
N ARG A 101 15.12 5.81 -3.49
CA ARG A 101 14.33 5.26 -2.38
C ARG A 101 15.21 5.21 -1.12
N GLY A 102 15.04 6.21 -0.24
CA GLY A 102 15.65 6.23 1.08
C GLY A 102 15.22 5.03 1.93
N GLY A 103 16.21 4.24 2.36
CA GLY A 103 16.06 3.18 3.34
C GLY A 103 16.11 3.75 4.76
N THR A 104 15.04 3.56 5.53
CA THR A 104 15.05 3.79 6.98
C THR A 104 15.63 2.56 7.67
N THR A 105 16.84 2.71 8.22
CA THR A 105 17.44 1.73 9.11
C THR A 105 16.78 1.85 10.49
N VAL A 106 15.95 0.88 10.87
CA VAL A 106 15.45 0.77 12.23
C VAL A 106 16.56 0.23 13.13
N SER A 107 16.99 1.08 14.07
CA SER A 107 17.90 0.77 15.17
C SER A 107 17.40 -0.42 15.99
N LYS A 108 18.18 -1.51 16.01
CA LYS A 108 18.00 -2.62 16.94
C LYS A 108 18.54 -2.20 18.31
N HIS A 109 17.64 -1.90 19.25
CA HIS A 109 17.97 -1.86 20.67
C HIS A 109 17.80 -3.29 21.22
N SER A 110 18.91 -4.01 21.31
CA SER A 110 18.97 -5.32 21.97
C SER A 110 18.95 -5.11 23.49
N SER A 111 17.80 -5.35 24.11
CA SER A 111 17.70 -5.44 25.56
C SER A 111 18.42 -6.72 26.02
N GLY A 112 19.52 -6.54 26.76
CA GLY A 112 20.29 -7.62 27.36
C GLY A 112 19.46 -8.42 28.36
N LEU A 113 19.49 -9.74 28.22
CA LEU A 113 18.99 -10.66 29.23
C LEU A 113 20.16 -11.02 30.14
N SER A 114 20.15 -10.45 31.35
CA SER A 114 21.05 -10.84 32.45
C SER A 114 20.75 -12.27 32.90
N LEU A 115 21.80 -13.07 32.99
CA LEU A 115 21.84 -14.35 33.67
C LEU A 115 21.62 -14.17 35.18
N HIS A 116 20.76 -14.99 35.78
CA HIS A 116 20.88 -15.33 37.19
C HIS A 116 20.44 -16.78 37.47
N SER A 117 21.43 -17.66 37.47
CA SER A 117 21.76 -18.67 38.48
C SER A 117 20.79 -19.04 39.62
N LEU A 118 20.65 -20.37 39.76
CA LEU A 118 20.49 -21.23 40.96
C LEU A 118 19.14 -21.29 41.71
N LEU A 119 18.59 -22.51 41.80
CA LEU A 119 18.49 -23.40 42.99
C LEU A 119 17.87 -24.74 42.49
N GLY A 120 18.37 -25.93 42.81
CA GLY A 120 19.09 -26.35 44.01
C GLY A 120 18.09 -26.88 45.02
#